data_AF-A0A2D4F6D7-F1
#
_entry.id   AF-A0A2D4F6D7-F1
#
_cell.length_a   1.000
_cell.length_b   1.000
_cell.length_c   1.000
_cell.angle_alpha   90.00
_cell.angle_beta   90.00
_cell.angle_gamma   90.00
#
_symmetry.space_group_name_H-M   'P 1'
#
loop_
_entity.id
_entity.type
_entity.pdbx_description
1 polymer ?
#
loop_
_entity_poly.entity_id
_entity_poly.type
_entity_poly.pdbx_seq_one_letter_code
_entity_poly.pdbx_strand_id
1 'polypeptide(L)'
;MLQQVEKYNQSCPPSERVTTSVEVEKTRPELYQLFCYGDVVFVSKDVAKTFGFYSAPEAVKGLYGHLKPGATLICAWAEYGADAMGPDRLLVHSDAFSPETVV
;
A
#
# COMPACT_ATOMS: atom_id res chain seq x y z
N MET A 1 1.63 2.41 18.40
CA MET A 1 2.95 2.36 17.75
C MET A 1 3.06 3.37 16.61
N LEU A 2 2.34 3.24 15.49
CA LEU A 2 2.48 4.14 14.33
C LEU A 2 2.35 5.64 14.69
N GLN A 3 1.34 5.99 15.51
CA GLN A 3 1.16 7.35 16.01
C GLN A 3 2.34 7.88 16.86
N GLN A 4 3.08 7.01 17.54
CA GLN A 4 4.29 7.41 18.29
C GLN A 4 5.44 7.71 17.32
N VAL A 5 5.57 6.93 16.25
CA VAL A 5 6.56 7.19 15.19
C VAL A 5 6.23 8.48 14.46
N GLU A 6 4.95 8.77 14.19
CA GLU A 6 4.55 10.04 13.60
C GLU A 6 4.86 11.24 14.50
N LYS A 7 4.57 11.13 15.80
CA LYS A 7 4.94 12.16 16.78
C LYS A 7 6.45 12.40 16.81
N TYR A 8 7.24 11.34 16.79
CA TYR A 8 8.70 11.43 16.70
C TYR A 8 9.14 12.12 15.40
N ASN A 9 8.61 11.69 14.24
CA ASN A 9 8.95 12.26 12.93
C ASN A 9 8.58 13.74 12.80
N GLN A 10 7.55 14.21 13.52
CA GLN A 10 7.19 15.62 13.61
C GLN A 10 8.17 16.45 14.44
N SER A 11 8.88 15.83 15.40
CA SER A 11 9.86 16.49 16.27
C SER A 11 11.30 16.50 15.71
N CYS A 12 11.57 15.73 14.66
CA CYS A 12 12.92 15.54 14.11
C CYS A 12 13.07 16.13 12.70
N PRO A 13 14.30 16.54 12.31
CA PRO A 13 14.57 16.99 10.95
C PRO A 13 14.33 15.86 9.93
N PRO A 14 14.07 16.18 8.64
CA PRO A 14 13.76 15.19 7.62
C PRO A 14 14.79 14.05 7.47
N SER A 15 16.07 14.32 7.71
CA SER A 15 17.17 13.35 7.64
C SER A 15 17.13 12.26 8.72
N GLU A 16 16.39 12.49 9.81
CA GLU A 16 16.32 11.58 10.97
C GLU A 16 14.93 10.94 11.11
N ARG A 17 14.02 11.24 10.18
CA ARG A 17 12.67 10.65 10.18
C ARG A 17 12.75 9.16 9.87
N VAL A 18 11.97 8.39 10.61
CA VAL A 18 11.81 6.96 10.40
C VAL A 18 10.81 6.75 9.27
N THR A 19 11.25 6.15 8.17
CA THR A 19 10.35 5.65 7.11
C THR A 19 9.58 4.44 7.62
N THR A 20 8.29 4.42 7.32
CA THR A 20 7.36 3.38 7.79
C THR A 20 6.60 2.78 6.63
N SER A 21 6.29 1.49 6.74
CA SER A 21 5.32 0.83 5.87
C SER A 21 4.20 0.20 6.69
N VAL A 22 3.06 0.03 6.04
CA VAL A 22 1.86 -0.61 6.59
C VAL A 22 1.38 -1.67 5.61
N GLU A 23 0.93 -2.81 6.12
CA GLU A 23 0.30 -3.85 5.34
C GLU A 23 -1.14 -4.07 5.81
N VAL A 24 -2.08 -3.98 4.87
CA VAL A 24 -3.50 -4.27 5.08
C VAL A 24 -3.84 -5.53 4.29
N GLU A 25 -3.61 -6.69 4.91
CA GLU A 25 -3.77 -7.99 4.25
C GLU A 25 -5.08 -8.70 4.60
N LYS A 26 -5.54 -8.60 5.85
CA LYS A 26 -6.79 -9.25 6.29
C LYS A 26 -8.01 -8.39 5.96
N THR A 27 -9.09 -9.06 5.54
CA THR A 27 -10.42 -8.49 5.25
C THR A 27 -11.20 -8.12 6.53
N ARG A 28 -10.56 -7.32 7.38
CA ARG A 28 -11.06 -6.89 8.68
C ARG A 28 -11.26 -5.37 8.66
N PRO A 29 -12.51 -4.87 8.73
CA PRO A 29 -12.80 -3.44 8.61
C PRO A 29 -12.02 -2.55 9.59
N GLU A 30 -11.71 -3.05 10.79
CA GLU A 30 -10.92 -2.32 11.78
C GLU A 30 -9.48 -2.03 11.34
N LEU A 31 -8.94 -2.77 10.35
CA LEU A 31 -7.61 -2.53 9.80
C LEU A 31 -7.60 -1.43 8.73
N TYR A 32 -8.75 -1.06 8.17
CA TYR A 32 -8.80 -0.10 7.06
C TYR A 32 -8.45 1.32 7.50
N GLN A 33 -8.57 1.63 8.80
CA GLN A 33 -8.02 2.86 9.36
C GLN A 33 -6.49 2.98 9.18
N LEU A 34 -5.80 1.86 8.90
CA LEU A 34 -4.35 1.86 8.72
C LEU A 34 -3.92 2.43 7.36
N PHE A 35 -4.84 2.57 6.38
CA PHE A 35 -4.53 3.17 5.07
C PHE A 35 -3.95 4.58 5.18
N CYS A 36 -4.33 5.36 6.20
CA CYS A 36 -3.85 6.72 6.38
C CYS A 36 -2.49 6.81 7.11
N TYR A 37 -1.82 5.69 7.34
CA TYR A 37 -0.50 5.62 7.98
C TYR A 37 0.53 4.99 7.05
N GLY A 38 1.81 5.22 7.34
CA GLY A 38 2.92 4.67 6.55
C GLY A 38 3.27 5.52 5.32
N ASP A 39 4.55 5.57 4.98
CA ASP A 39 5.06 6.17 3.74
C ASP A 39 4.80 5.25 2.54
N VAL A 40 4.71 3.94 2.79
CA VAL A 40 4.35 2.91 1.82
C VAL A 40 3.25 2.04 2.41
N VAL A 41 2.17 1.83 1.66
CA VAL A 41 1.05 0.99 2.07
C VAL A 41 0.92 -0.18 1.11
N PHE A 42 0.87 -1.39 1.65
CA PHE A 42 0.59 -2.62 0.92
C PHE A 42 -0.85 -3.02 1.17
N VAL A 43 -1.60 -3.29 0.10
CA VAL A 43 -2.96 -3.84 0.17
C VAL A 43 -3.02 -5.18 -0.55
N SER A 44 -3.60 -6.18 0.10
CA SER A 44 -3.75 -7.50 -0.50
C SER A 44 -4.84 -7.51 -1.58
N LYS A 45 -4.72 -8.47 -2.51
CA LYS A 45 -5.75 -8.83 -3.49
C LYS A 45 -7.11 -9.08 -2.85
N ASP A 46 -7.14 -9.74 -1.70
CA ASP A 46 -8.39 -10.07 -1.01
C ASP A 46 -9.06 -8.85 -0.39
N VAL A 47 -8.28 -7.96 0.23
CA VAL A 47 -8.82 -6.68 0.71
C VAL A 47 -9.33 -5.85 -0.45
N ALA A 48 -8.56 -5.71 -1.53
CA ALA A 48 -9.00 -5.00 -2.74
C ALA A 48 -10.35 -5.49 -3.28
N LYS A 49 -10.55 -6.82 -3.32
CA LYS A 49 -11.83 -7.42 -3.72
C LYS A 49 -12.99 -7.06 -2.78
N THR A 50 -12.76 -6.91 -1.48
CA THR A 50 -13.83 -6.45 -0.56
C THR A 50 -14.31 -5.02 -0.84
N PHE A 51 -13.47 -4.19 -1.45
CA PHE A 51 -13.83 -2.86 -1.92
C PHE A 51 -14.40 -2.85 -3.35
N GLY A 52 -14.60 -4.02 -3.96
CA GLY A 52 -15.16 -4.14 -5.31
C GLY A 52 -14.15 -3.94 -6.44
N PHE A 53 -12.85 -4.01 -6.16
CA PHE A 53 -11.80 -3.94 -7.18
C PHE A 53 -11.38 -5.34 -7.63
N TYR A 54 -11.31 -5.57 -8.93
CA TYR A 54 -11.03 -6.88 -9.52
C TYR A 54 -9.69 -6.95 -10.24
N SER A 55 -8.89 -5.88 -10.15
CA SER A 55 -7.51 -5.82 -10.60
C SER A 55 -6.68 -4.93 -9.68
N ALA A 56 -5.35 -5.17 -9.62
CA ALA A 56 -4.43 -4.29 -8.91
C ALA A 56 -4.54 -2.82 -9.38
N PRO A 57 -4.53 -2.47 -10.68
CA PRO A 57 -4.63 -1.08 -11.13
C PRO A 57 -5.92 -0.38 -10.68
N GLU A 58 -7.05 -1.08 -10.65
CA GLU A 58 -8.30 -0.55 -10.07
C GLU A 58 -8.15 -0.29 -8.57
N ALA A 59 -7.56 -1.23 -7.84
CA ALA A 59 -7.36 -1.12 -6.41
C ALA A 59 -6.45 0.06 -6.05
N VAL A 60 -5.31 0.22 -6.72
CA VAL A 60 -4.40 1.35 -6.44
C VAL A 60 -5.09 2.67 -6.74
N LYS A 61 -5.81 2.79 -7.86
CA LYS A 61 -6.52 4.03 -8.23
C LYS A 61 -7.65 4.36 -7.26
N GLY A 62 -8.46 3.37 -6.90
CA GLY A 62 -9.64 3.54 -6.06
C GLY A 62 -9.31 3.79 -4.59
N LEU A 63 -8.25 3.17 -4.07
CA LEU A 63 -7.89 3.26 -2.65
C LEU A 63 -6.91 4.40 -2.34
N TYR A 64 -6.19 4.95 -3.33
CA TYR A 64 -5.16 5.97 -3.09
C TYR A 64 -5.67 7.18 -2.29
N GLY A 65 -6.94 7.56 -2.45
CA GLY A 65 -7.55 8.68 -1.71
C GLY A 65 -7.54 8.51 -0.18
N HIS A 66 -7.33 7.30 0.33
CA HIS A 66 -7.30 6.99 1.76
C HIS A 66 -5.89 7.12 2.38
N LEU A 67 -4.86 7.31 1.56
CA LEU A 67 -3.48 7.42 2.01
C LEU A 67 -3.18 8.79 2.61
N LYS A 68 -2.16 8.84 3.47
CA LYS A 68 -1.58 10.13 3.87
C LYS A 68 -0.93 10.83 2.67
N PRO A 69 -0.86 12.18 2.68
CA PRO A 69 -0.17 12.92 1.63
C PRO A 69 1.28 12.45 1.45
N GLY A 70 1.69 12.24 0.21
CA GLY A 70 3.06 11.84 -0.13
C GLY A 70 3.34 10.33 -0.02
N ALA A 71 2.38 9.51 0.40
CA ALA A 71 2.58 8.06 0.48
C ALA A 71 2.38 7.34 -0.86
N THR A 72 2.89 6.12 -0.93
CA THR A 72 2.76 5.21 -2.08
C THR A 72 1.87 4.02 -1.71
N LEU A 73 0.92 3.67 -2.57
CA LEU A 73 0.12 2.45 -2.43
C LEU A 73 0.63 1.38 -3.38
N ILE A 74 0.73 0.14 -2.90
CA ILE A 74 1.17 -1.03 -3.65
C ILE A 74 0.13 -2.13 -3.51
N CYS A 75 -0.26 -2.75 -4.61
CA CYS A 75 -1.15 -3.91 -4.64
C CYS A 75 -0.55 -5.03 -5.50
N ALA A 76 -0.12 -6.11 -4.85
CA ALA A 76 0.29 -7.33 -5.55
C ALA A 76 -0.93 -8.16 -5.93
N TRP A 77 -0.89 -8.75 -7.13
CA TRP A 77 -1.98 -9.53 -7.71
C TRP A 77 -1.55 -10.94 -8.13
N ALA A 78 -0.70 -11.55 -7.31
CA ALA A 78 -0.18 -12.90 -7.49
C ALA A 78 0.48 -13.09 -8.87
N GLU A 79 -0.02 -14.02 -9.69
CA GLU A 79 0.54 -14.36 -11.01
C GLU A 79 0.51 -13.19 -12.01
N TYR A 80 -0.30 -12.17 -11.74
CA TYR A 80 -0.37 -10.96 -12.55
C TYR A 80 0.64 -9.88 -12.13
N GLY A 81 1.53 -10.16 -11.18
CA GLY A 81 2.55 -9.20 -10.75
C GLY A 81 2.02 -8.20 -9.72
N ALA A 82 2.43 -6.95 -9.82
CA ALA A 82 2.05 -5.90 -8.87
C ALA A 82 1.95 -4.52 -9.52
N ASP A 83 1.05 -3.71 -8.99
CA ASP A 83 0.90 -2.31 -9.38
C ASP A 83 1.16 -1.40 -8.18
N ALA A 84 1.70 -0.21 -8.44
CA ALA A 84 1.89 0.83 -7.46
C ALA A 84 1.50 2.20 -8.01
N MET A 85 1.14 3.11 -7.11
CA MET A 85 0.90 4.51 -7.43
C MET A 85 1.42 5.38 -6.29
N GLY A 86 2.24 6.38 -6.64
CA GLY A 86 2.85 7.31 -5.71
C GLY A 86 2.29 8.73 -5.83
N PRO A 87 2.97 9.73 -5.24
CA PRO A 87 2.55 11.14 -5.21
C PRO A 87 2.37 11.79 -6.58
N ASP A 88 3.09 11.29 -7.58
CA ASP A 88 2.99 11.71 -8.99
C ASP A 88 1.72 11.20 -9.70
N ARG A 89 0.94 10.34 -9.04
CA ARG A 89 -0.27 9.69 -9.57
C ARG A 89 0.00 8.85 -10.82
N LEU A 90 1.25 8.47 -11.06
CA LEU A 90 1.61 7.57 -12.15
C LEU A 90 1.42 6.14 -11.68
N LEU A 91 0.66 5.37 -12.46
CA LEU A 91 0.53 3.93 -12.26
C LEU A 91 1.80 3.26 -12.82
N VAL A 92 2.48 2.50 -11.98
CA VAL A 92 3.59 1.63 -12.39
C VAL A 92 3.22 0.17 -12.17
N HIS A 93 3.67 -0.69 -13.07
CA HIS A 93 3.37 -2.11 -13.07
C HIS A 93 4.66 -2.92 -13.25
N SER A 94 4.72 -4.07 -12.59
CA SER A 94 5.73 -5.10 -12.83
C SER A 94 5.03 -6.44 -12.96
N ASP A 95 5.31 -7.17 -14.04
CA ASP A 95 4.88 -8.56 -14.19
C ASP A 95 5.45 -9.44 -13.07
N ALA A 96 4.79 -10.56 -12.81
CA ALA A 96 5.33 -11.60 -11.95
C ALA A 96 6.44 -12.37 -12.66
N PHE A 97 7.53 -12.63 -11.93
CA PHE A 97 8.61 -13.50 -12.38
C PHE A 97 8.34 -14.93 -11.90
N SER A 98 7.44 -15.63 -12.59
CA SER A 98 7.01 -16.97 -12.19
C SER A 98 8.11 -18.01 -12.46
N PRO A 99 8.41 -18.91 -11.50
CA PRO A 99 9.28 -20.05 -11.76
C PRO A 99 8.59 -21.04 -12.71
N GLU A 100 9.34 -21.97 -13.29
CA GLU A 100 8.78 -23.03 -14.16
C GLU A 100 7.74 -23.90 -13.43
N THR A 101 7.84 -24.03 -12.10
CA THR A 101 6.89 -24.80 -11.29
C THR A 101 6.71 -24.13 -9.92
N VAL A 102 5.45 -23.95 -9.53
CA VAL A 102 5.04 -23.53 -8.17
C VAL A 102 4.66 -24.80 -7.41
N VAL A 103 5.31 -25.05 -6.27
CA VAL A 103 5.09 -26.24 -5.42
C VAL A 103 4.23 -25.95 -4.21
#